data_AF-A0A535P6M9-F1
#
_entry.id   AF-A0A535P6M9-F1
#
_cell.length_a   1.000
_cell.length_b   1.000
_cell.length_c   1.000
_cell.angle_alpha   90.00
_cell.angle_beta   90.00
_cell.angle_gamma   90.00
#
_symmetry.space_group_name_H-M   'P 1'
#
loop_
_entity.id
_entity.type
_entity.pdbx_description
1 polymer ?
#
loop_
_entity_poly.entity_id
_entity_poly.type
_entity_poly.pdbx_seq_one_letter_code
_entity_poly.pdbx_strand_id
1 'polypeptide(L)'
;MGYINVKLYAPHVGHVPEDQVGIFAAPTGLEGCVPKSSRDILEGARTIAVVGASRDRRKAGGSVPEGLQRRGFRVIPINPYAQELFGERVYRSLLDVPDKVDIVDVFRPAPDTPEIARQAAAIGAGALWLQLDIRSDEARRIAEAAGMDYVEDECTGVVASLYRIRKTAA
;
A
#
# COMPACT_ATOMS: atom_id res chain seq x y z
N MET A 1 13.89 28.18 -18.80
CA MET A 1 14.09 27.38 -20.02
C MET A 1 15.45 26.71 -19.89
N GLY A 2 15.50 25.45 -19.48
CA GLY A 2 16.76 24.72 -19.30
C GLY A 2 16.58 23.32 -19.85
N TYR A 3 17.31 22.99 -20.91
CA TYR A 3 17.33 21.66 -21.51
C TYR A 3 18.55 20.93 -20.98
N ILE A 4 18.35 19.75 -20.40
CA ILE A 4 19.43 18.84 -20.00
C ILE A 4 19.68 17.86 -21.14
N ASN A 5 20.92 17.80 -21.63
CA ASN A 5 21.37 16.85 -22.64
C ASN A 5 21.73 15.54 -21.93
N VAL A 6 20.91 14.50 -22.08
CA VAL A 6 21.25 13.15 -21.59
C VAL A 6 21.64 12.30 -22.79
N LYS A 7 22.94 12.01 -22.91
CA LYS A 7 23.50 11.15 -23.95
C LYS A 7 23.20 9.70 -23.58
N LEU A 8 22.20 9.09 -24.21
CA LEU A 8 21.93 7.66 -24.05
C LEU A 8 23.09 6.87 -24.66
N TYR A 9 23.79 6.10 -23.82
CA TYR A 9 24.74 5.08 -24.27
C TYR A 9 23.93 3.88 -24.80
N ALA A 10 23.91 3.69 -26.11
CA ALA A 10 23.54 2.43 -26.75
C ALA A 10 24.80 1.83 -27.39
N PRO A 11 25.10 0.53 -27.18
CA PRO A 11 26.24 -0.10 -27.82
C PRO A 11 25.91 -0.35 -29.29
N HIS A 12 26.93 -0.21 -30.13
CA HIS A 12 26.99 -0.47 -31.58
C HIS A 12 26.88 0.77 -32.49
N VAL A 13 28.01 0.94 -33.19
CA VAL A 13 28.46 2.05 -34.03
C VAL A 13 27.64 2.15 -35.31
N GLY A 14 27.04 3.31 -35.54
CA GLY A 14 26.46 3.73 -36.81
C GLY A 14 26.15 5.22 -36.73
N HIS A 15 26.73 6.00 -37.64
CA HIS A 15 26.51 7.45 -37.74
C HIS A 15 25.03 7.73 -38.02
N VAL A 16 24.32 8.37 -37.09
CA VAL A 16 22.93 8.80 -37.29
C VAL A 16 22.97 10.16 -38.00
N PRO A 17 22.42 10.30 -39.21
CA PRO A 17 22.39 11.57 -39.93
C PRO A 17 21.49 12.60 -39.20
N GLU A 18 21.89 13.88 -39.23
CA GLU A 18 21.29 14.98 -38.45
C GLU A 18 19.81 15.28 -38.78
N ASP A 19 19.29 14.75 -39.88
CA ASP A 19 17.92 14.94 -40.36
C ASP A 19 16.88 13.98 -39.73
N GLN A 20 17.32 13.00 -38.92
CA GLN A 20 16.43 12.03 -38.24
C GLN A 20 16.25 12.29 -36.74
N VAL A 21 16.61 13.48 -36.24
CA VAL A 21 16.28 13.88 -34.85
C VAL A 21 14.82 14.34 -34.80
N GLY A 22 13.91 13.37 -34.65
CA GLY A 22 12.51 13.66 -34.36
C GLY A 22 12.35 14.31 -32.99
N ILE A 23 11.69 15.47 -32.94
CA ILE A 23 11.20 16.05 -31.69
C ILE A 23 10.05 15.15 -31.22
N PHE A 24 10.34 14.20 -30.33
CA PHE A 24 9.30 13.57 -29.55
C PHE A 24 8.77 14.61 -28.59
N ALA A 25 7.56 15.11 -28.84
CA ALA A 25 6.80 15.82 -27.84
C ALA A 25 6.75 14.94 -26.58
N ALA A 26 7.27 15.46 -25.46
CA ALA A 26 7.02 14.83 -24.17
C ALA A 26 5.51 14.61 -24.05
N PRO A 27 5.04 13.42 -23.61
CA PRO A 27 3.61 13.20 -23.44
C PRO A 27 3.05 14.33 -22.57
N THR A 28 2.22 15.17 -23.17
CA THR A 28 1.45 16.21 -22.51
C THR A 28 0.43 15.50 -21.64
N GLY A 29 0.83 15.25 -20.39
CA GLY A 29 0.08 14.48 -19.44
C GLY A 29 0.86 14.26 -18.15
N LEU A 30 1.32 15.34 -17.51
CA LEU A 30 1.50 15.33 -16.05
C LEU A 30 0.11 15.37 -15.40
N GLU A 31 -0.74 14.39 -15.68
CA GLU A 31 -1.78 14.00 -14.73
C GLU A 31 -1.13 13.07 -13.70
N GLY A 32 -0.06 13.56 -13.06
CA GLY A 32 0.53 12.91 -11.92
C GLY A 32 -0.39 13.16 -10.73
N CYS A 33 -1.11 12.14 -10.28
CA CYS A 33 -1.77 12.19 -8.98
C CYS A 33 -0.70 12.55 -7.95
N VAL A 34 -0.86 13.69 -7.27
CA VAL A 34 -0.02 14.05 -6.12
C VAL A 34 -0.08 12.87 -5.13
N PRO A 35 1.07 12.30 -4.70
CA PRO A 35 1.06 11.20 -3.75
C PRO A 35 0.23 11.57 -2.52
N LYS A 36 -0.74 10.72 -2.16
CA LYS A 36 -1.60 10.99 -1.01
C LYS A 36 -0.81 10.86 0.28
N SER A 37 -1.13 11.70 1.27
CA SER A 37 -0.57 11.54 2.60
C SER A 37 -1.16 10.32 3.31
N SER A 38 -0.47 9.80 4.33
CA SER A 38 -0.97 8.71 5.17
C SER A 38 -2.31 9.05 5.84
N ARG A 39 -2.52 10.33 6.17
CA ARG A 39 -3.80 10.86 6.63
C ARG A 39 -4.89 10.69 5.56
N ASP A 40 -4.66 11.18 4.34
CA ASP A 40 -5.68 11.18 3.27
C ASP A 40 -6.09 9.75 2.91
N ILE A 41 -5.11 8.84 2.86
CA ILE A 41 -5.33 7.40 2.61
C ILE A 41 -6.24 6.82 3.69
N LEU A 42 -5.92 7.04 4.97
CA LEU A 42 -6.69 6.46 6.08
C LEU A 42 -8.07 7.12 6.27
N GLU A 43 -8.17 8.42 5.98
CA GLU A 43 -9.43 9.19 6.03
C GLU A 43 -10.38 8.76 4.90
N GLY A 44 -9.86 8.37 3.73
CA GLY A 44 -10.65 7.82 2.62
C GLY A 44 -11.06 6.35 2.77
N ALA A 45 -10.31 5.54 3.52
CA ALA A 45 -10.55 4.10 3.66
C ALA A 45 -11.75 3.75 4.56
N ARG A 46 -12.38 2.60 4.33
CA ARG A 46 -13.39 2.00 5.23
C ARG A 46 -13.03 0.58 5.65
N THR A 47 -12.46 -0.20 4.74
CA THR A 47 -12.15 -1.62 4.94
C THR A 47 -10.64 -1.84 4.95
N ILE A 48 -10.13 -2.43 6.02
CA ILE A 48 -8.70 -2.68 6.24
C ILE A 48 -8.46 -4.18 6.41
N ALA A 49 -7.70 -4.79 5.51
CA ALA A 49 -7.22 -6.15 5.67
C ALA A 49 -5.91 -6.15 6.46
N VAL A 50 -5.86 -6.89 7.57
CA VAL A 50 -4.72 -6.88 8.49
C VAL A 50 -3.90 -8.15 8.33
N VAL A 51 -2.74 -8.05 7.68
CA VAL A 51 -1.82 -9.16 7.46
C VAL A 51 -0.90 -9.32 8.66
N GLY A 52 -0.97 -10.49 9.29
CA GLY A 52 -0.30 -10.72 10.58
C GLY A 52 -1.16 -10.35 11.79
N ALA A 53 -2.48 -10.33 11.63
CA ALA A 53 -3.44 -10.13 12.72
C ALA A 53 -3.17 -11.13 13.88
N SER A 54 -3.22 -10.66 15.12
CA SER A 54 -2.83 -11.46 16.30
C SER A 54 -3.97 -11.63 17.29
N ARG A 55 -4.01 -12.81 17.93
CA ARG A 55 -4.85 -13.08 19.11
C ARG A 55 -4.37 -12.35 20.37
N ASP A 56 -3.07 -12.07 20.44
CA ASP A 56 -2.47 -11.41 21.60
C ASP A 56 -2.66 -9.90 21.49
N ARG A 57 -3.56 -9.36 22.32
CA ARG A 57 -3.87 -7.92 22.37
C ARG A 57 -2.70 -7.06 22.83
N ARG A 58 -1.62 -7.64 23.34
CA ARG A 58 -0.39 -6.89 23.69
C ARG A 58 0.50 -6.64 22.46
N LYS A 59 0.32 -7.42 21.39
CA LYS A 59 1.05 -7.22 20.12
C LYS A 59 0.37 -6.14 19.29
N ALA A 60 1.15 -5.40 18.51
CA ALA A 60 0.65 -4.33 17.64
C ALA A 60 -0.44 -4.84 16.68
N GLY A 61 -0.23 -6.01 16.05
CA GLY A 61 -1.21 -6.67 15.18
C GLY A 61 -2.48 -7.20 15.90
N GLY A 62 -2.59 -7.03 17.23
CA GLY A 62 -3.80 -7.28 18.01
C GLY A 62 -4.44 -5.99 18.51
N SER A 63 -3.66 -5.08 19.11
CA SER A 63 -4.18 -3.84 19.70
C SER A 63 -4.57 -2.78 18.67
N VAL A 64 -3.79 -2.61 17.59
CA VAL A 64 -4.06 -1.59 16.56
C VAL A 64 -5.34 -1.91 15.78
N PRO A 65 -5.56 -3.13 15.25
CA PRO A 65 -6.80 -3.47 14.55
C PRO A 65 -8.04 -3.34 15.43
N GLU A 66 -7.98 -3.78 16.69
CA GLU A 66 -9.08 -3.63 17.65
C GLU A 66 -9.39 -2.14 17.91
N GLY A 67 -8.35 -1.30 17.97
CA GLY A 67 -8.48 0.16 18.05
C GLY A 67 -9.14 0.77 16.81
N LEU A 68 -8.81 0.28 15.62
CA LEU A 68 -9.43 0.72 14.36
C LEU A 68 -10.89 0.29 14.26
N GLN A 69 -11.24 -0.94 14.66
CA GLN A 69 -12.64 -1.38 14.75
C GLN A 69 -13.47 -0.48 15.68
N ARG A 70 -12.95 -0.13 16.86
CA ARG A 70 -13.62 0.81 17.79
C ARG A 70 -13.81 2.21 17.19
N ARG A 71 -13.06 2.55 16.15
CA ARG A 71 -13.20 3.80 15.38
C ARG A 71 -14.13 3.66 14.18
N GLY A 72 -14.75 2.50 13.97
CA GLY A 72 -15.75 2.24 12.93
C GLY A 72 -15.17 1.69 11.61
N PHE A 73 -13.87 1.39 11.54
CA PHE A 73 -13.33 0.69 10.37
C PHE A 73 -13.79 -0.77 10.35
N ARG A 74 -14.08 -1.31 9.16
CA ARG A 74 -14.23 -2.75 8.98
C ARG A 74 -12.83 -3.37 8.92
N VAL A 75 -12.54 -4.32 9.80
CA VAL A 75 -11.23 -4.99 9.85
C VAL A 75 -11.40 -6.44 9.39
N ILE A 76 -10.62 -6.83 8.38
CA ILE A 76 -10.58 -8.21 7.87
C ILE A 76 -9.26 -8.84 8.31
N PRO A 77 -9.26 -9.76 9.29
CA PRO A 77 -8.03 -10.36 9.79
C PRO A 77 -7.48 -11.43 8.84
N ILE A 78 -6.19 -11.34 8.51
CA ILE A 78 -5.46 -12.34 7.72
C ILE A 78 -4.43 -13.04 8.61
N ASN A 79 -4.71 -14.30 8.92
CA ASN A 79 -3.86 -15.15 9.76
C ASN A 79 -4.11 -16.66 9.44
N PRO A 80 -3.11 -17.40 8.96
CA PRO A 80 -3.30 -18.81 8.57
C PRO A 80 -3.60 -19.77 9.74
N TYR A 81 -3.41 -19.34 10.98
CA TYR A 81 -3.50 -20.17 12.19
C TYR A 81 -4.70 -19.85 13.08
N ALA A 82 -5.58 -18.93 12.68
CA ALA A 82 -6.79 -18.58 13.42
C ALA A 82 -8.04 -18.75 12.54
N GLN A 83 -9.19 -18.96 13.18
CA GLN A 83 -10.49 -19.06 12.48
C GLN A 83 -11.33 -17.80 12.66
N GLU A 84 -11.23 -17.16 13.83
CA GLU A 84 -11.94 -15.94 14.18
C GLU A 84 -11.01 -15.02 14.97
N LEU A 85 -11.04 -13.72 14.67
CA LEU A 85 -10.36 -12.66 15.40
C LEU A 85 -11.23 -11.42 15.40
N PHE A 86 -11.28 -10.70 16.52
CA PHE A 86 -12.02 -9.45 16.61
C PHE A 86 -13.52 -9.56 16.27
N GLY A 87 -14.12 -10.74 16.49
CA GLY A 87 -15.51 -11.04 16.09
C GLY A 87 -15.72 -11.19 14.59
N GLU A 88 -14.64 -11.24 13.80
CA GLU A 88 -14.63 -11.31 12.35
C GLU A 88 -14.05 -12.65 11.88
N ARG A 89 -14.54 -13.12 10.73
CA ARG A 89 -13.98 -14.28 10.06
C ARG A 89 -12.52 -14.01 9.66
N VAL A 90 -11.63 -14.95 9.95
CA VAL A 90 -10.23 -14.91 9.54
C VAL A 90 -10.05 -15.59 8.18
N TYR A 91 -9.24 -14.97 7.33
CA TYR A 91 -8.79 -15.56 6.08
C TYR A 91 -7.32 -15.99 6.19
N ARG A 92 -6.93 -17.02 5.44
CA ARG A 92 -5.54 -17.52 5.46
C ARG A 92 -4.61 -16.66 4.62
N SER A 93 -5.11 -16.14 3.51
CA SER A 93 -4.41 -15.24 2.60
C SER A 93 -5.29 -14.07 2.19
N LEU A 94 -4.67 -13.02 1.64
CA LEU A 94 -5.41 -11.91 1.02
C LEU A 94 -6.25 -12.37 -0.16
N LEU A 95 -5.77 -13.37 -0.91
CA LEU A 95 -6.43 -13.92 -2.09
C LEU A 95 -7.77 -14.61 -1.78
N ASP A 96 -8.00 -15.00 -0.52
CA ASP A 96 -9.25 -15.62 -0.08
C ASP A 96 -10.33 -14.59 0.28
N VAL A 97 -10.01 -13.28 0.29
CA VAL A 97 -10.92 -12.22 0.71
C VAL A 97 -11.86 -11.86 -0.46
N PRO A 98 -13.19 -12.06 -0.32
CA PRO A 98 -14.14 -11.75 -1.40
C PRO A 98 -14.52 -10.27 -1.48
N ASP A 99 -14.24 -9.51 -0.42
CA ASP A 99 -14.60 -8.11 -0.27
C ASP A 99 -13.55 -7.16 -0.84
N LYS A 100 -13.98 -5.97 -1.27
CA LYS A 100 -13.05 -4.89 -1.61
C LYS A 100 -12.24 -4.46 -0.38
N VAL A 101 -10.93 -4.35 -0.54
CA VAL A 101 -9.99 -3.89 0.48
C VAL A 101 -9.48 -2.49 0.12
N ASP A 102 -9.67 -1.51 1.02
CA ASP A 102 -9.13 -0.16 0.80
C ASP A 102 -7.66 -0.07 1.23
N ILE A 103 -7.30 -0.72 2.34
CA ILE A 103 -5.92 -0.75 2.85
C ILE A 103 -5.53 -2.19 3.23
N VAL A 104 -4.37 -2.64 2.77
CA VAL A 104 -3.66 -3.80 3.32
C VAL A 104 -2.65 -3.32 4.36
N ASP A 105 -2.96 -3.56 5.64
CA ASP A 105 -2.17 -3.14 6.80
C ASP A 105 -1.28 -4.30 7.29
N VAL A 106 0.04 -4.13 7.22
CA VAL A 106 1.02 -5.22 7.33
C VAL A 106 1.80 -5.16 8.64
N PHE A 107 1.66 -6.21 9.44
CA PHE A 107 2.39 -6.47 10.70
C PHE A 107 3.39 -7.63 10.56
N ARG A 108 3.82 -7.94 9.33
CA ARG A 108 4.79 -8.99 9.02
C ARG A 108 6.17 -8.37 8.75
N PRO A 109 7.28 -9.08 9.07
CA PRO A 109 8.63 -8.56 8.86
C PRO A 109 8.90 -8.13 7.41
N ALA A 110 9.81 -7.17 7.21
CA ALA A 110 10.15 -6.61 5.90
C ALA A 110 10.39 -7.66 4.79
N PRO A 111 11.06 -8.81 5.02
CA PRO A 111 11.25 -9.84 3.99
C PRO A 111 9.95 -10.45 3.44
N ASP A 112 8.86 -10.46 4.22
CA ASP A 112 7.56 -11.00 3.79
C ASP A 112 6.79 -10.00 2.90
N THR A 113 7.14 -8.72 2.98
CA THR A 113 6.35 -7.62 2.38
C THR A 113 6.25 -7.63 0.85
N PRO A 114 7.26 -8.06 0.06
CA PRO A 114 7.10 -8.09 -1.39
C PRO A 114 6.03 -9.08 -1.86
N GLU A 115 5.91 -10.22 -1.18
CA GLU A 115 4.88 -11.20 -1.49
C GLU A 115 3.49 -10.70 -1.09
N ILE A 116 3.39 -10.05 0.07
CA ILE A 116 2.15 -9.41 0.53
C ILE A 116 1.72 -8.30 -0.44
N ALA A 117 2.67 -7.51 -0.97
CA ALA A 117 2.42 -6.49 -1.98
C ALA A 117 1.85 -7.10 -3.28
N ARG A 118 2.39 -8.23 -3.73
CA ARG A 118 1.86 -8.96 -4.91
C ARG A 118 0.43 -9.44 -4.69
N GLN A 119 0.13 -9.97 -3.51
CA GLN A 119 -1.24 -10.38 -3.18
C GLN A 119 -2.19 -9.19 -3.08
N ALA A 120 -1.75 -8.08 -2.46
CA ALA A 120 -2.51 -6.84 -2.38
C ALA A 120 -2.85 -6.29 -3.79
N ALA A 121 -1.87 -6.30 -4.70
CA ALA A 121 -2.06 -5.93 -6.10
C ALA A 121 -3.05 -6.88 -6.80
N ALA A 122 -2.94 -8.19 -6.58
CA ALA A 122 -3.81 -9.19 -7.19
C ALA A 122 -5.29 -9.04 -6.80
N ILE A 123 -5.58 -8.60 -5.57
CA ILE A 123 -6.95 -8.32 -5.12
C ILE A 123 -7.43 -6.89 -5.45
N GLY A 124 -6.58 -6.06 -6.08
CA GLY A 124 -6.89 -4.67 -6.39
C GLY A 124 -7.10 -3.79 -5.16
N ALA A 125 -6.27 -3.97 -4.12
CA ALA A 125 -6.33 -3.13 -2.93
C ALA A 125 -6.03 -1.66 -3.26
N GLY A 126 -6.60 -0.72 -2.50
CA GLY A 126 -6.36 0.72 -2.72
C GLY A 126 -4.99 1.21 -2.24
N ALA A 127 -4.47 0.64 -1.15
CA ALA A 127 -3.20 1.01 -0.57
C ALA A 127 -2.50 -0.16 0.14
N LEU A 128 -1.17 -0.11 0.18
CA LEU A 128 -0.32 -0.97 1.00
C LEU A 128 0.32 -0.15 2.11
N TRP A 129 0.11 -0.58 3.36
CA TRP A 129 0.61 0.11 4.55
C TRP A 129 1.51 -0.81 5.36
N LEU A 130 2.80 -0.48 5.41
CA LEU A 130 3.76 -1.16 6.28
C LEU A 130 3.84 -0.43 7.62
N GLN A 131 3.59 -1.16 8.70
CA GLN A 131 3.60 -0.59 10.05
C GLN A 131 4.99 -0.11 10.48
N LEU A 132 5.07 0.49 11.66
CA LEU A 132 6.31 0.98 12.26
C LEU A 132 7.44 -0.06 12.18
N ASP A 133 8.64 0.42 11.89
CA ASP A 133 9.88 -0.35 11.72
C ASP A 133 9.86 -1.36 10.55
N ILE A 134 8.89 -1.26 9.63
CA ILE A 134 8.81 -2.10 8.43
C ILE A 134 8.94 -1.21 7.19
N ARG A 135 9.99 -1.45 6.40
CA ARG A 135 10.31 -0.72 5.16
C ARG A 135 10.71 -1.68 4.05
N SER A 136 10.37 -1.38 2.80
CA SER A 136 10.70 -2.27 1.67
C SER A 136 10.58 -1.59 0.31
N ASP A 137 11.71 -1.31 -0.32
CA ASP A 137 11.78 -0.73 -1.67
C ASP A 137 11.16 -1.64 -2.74
N GLU A 138 11.21 -2.96 -2.55
CA GLU A 138 10.56 -3.90 -3.47
C GLU A 138 9.04 -3.86 -3.33
N ALA A 139 8.52 -3.85 -2.09
CA ALA A 139 7.09 -3.73 -1.85
C ALA A 139 6.53 -2.40 -2.39
N ARG A 140 7.28 -1.30 -2.21
CA ARG A 140 6.97 0.01 -2.78
C ARG A 140 6.83 -0.05 -4.30
N ARG A 141 7.83 -0.58 -5.00
CA ARG A 141 7.82 -0.72 -6.47
C ARG A 141 6.63 -1.55 -6.96
N ILE A 142 6.32 -2.65 -6.27
CA ILE A 142 5.17 -3.50 -6.59
C ILE A 142 3.86 -2.74 -6.40
N ALA A 143 3.71 -2.01 -5.30
CA ALA A 143 2.51 -1.22 -5.01
C ALA A 143 2.28 -0.10 -6.03
N GLU A 144 3.32 0.69 -6.31
CA GLU A 144 3.26 1.79 -7.27
C GLU A 144 2.96 1.29 -8.69
N ALA A 145 3.59 0.19 -9.12
CA ALA A 145 3.33 -0.42 -10.43
C ALA A 145 1.89 -0.95 -10.56
N ALA A 146 1.25 -1.33 -9.44
CA ALA A 146 -0.15 -1.74 -9.38
C ALA A 146 -1.12 -0.55 -9.20
N GLY A 147 -0.63 0.68 -9.11
CA GLY A 147 -1.45 1.88 -8.89
C GLY A 147 -1.98 2.03 -7.46
N MET A 148 -1.39 1.33 -6.48
CA MET A 148 -1.75 1.45 -5.07
C MET A 148 -1.03 2.63 -4.42
N ASP A 149 -1.70 3.31 -3.49
CA ASP A 149 -1.00 4.21 -2.56
C ASP A 149 -0.07 3.37 -1.65
N TYR A 150 1.06 3.95 -1.21
CA TYR A 150 2.05 3.24 -0.39
C TYR A 150 2.48 4.06 0.83
N VAL A 151 2.44 3.43 2.00
CA VAL A 151 2.92 3.99 3.28
C VAL A 151 3.86 2.98 3.94
N GLU A 152 4.95 3.46 4.54
CA GLU A 152 5.84 2.63 5.34
C GLU A 152 6.28 3.36 6.60
N ASP A 153 6.67 2.61 7.63
CA ASP A 153 7.13 3.13 8.92
C ASP A 153 6.16 4.11 9.58
N GLU A 154 4.86 3.84 9.46
CA GLU A 154 3.79 4.60 10.13
C GLU A 154 2.78 3.66 10.78
N CYS A 155 2.22 4.07 11.92
CA CYS A 155 1.17 3.31 12.59
C CYS A 155 -0.23 3.85 12.25
N THR A 156 -1.06 3.05 11.60
CA THR A 156 -2.48 3.36 11.32
C THR A 156 -3.24 3.81 12.57
N GLY A 157 -3.00 3.18 13.73
CA GLY A 157 -3.60 3.55 15.01
C GLY A 157 -3.17 4.94 15.51
N VAL A 158 -1.90 5.30 15.34
CA VAL A 158 -1.37 6.63 15.71
C VAL A 158 -1.93 7.69 14.77
N VAL A 159 -1.88 7.47 13.45
CA VAL A 159 -2.44 8.39 12.44
C VAL A 159 -3.94 8.62 12.71
N ALA A 160 -4.72 7.55 12.92
CA ALA A 160 -6.13 7.68 13.26
C ALA A 160 -6.36 8.47 14.55
N SER A 161 -5.48 8.32 15.54
CA SER A 161 -5.58 9.08 16.80
C SER A 161 -5.25 10.55 16.64
N LEU A 162 -4.11 10.84 16.01
CA LEU A 162 -3.61 12.19 15.80
C LEU A 162 -4.61 13.06 15.03
N TYR A 163 -5.18 12.50 13.96
CA TYR A 163 -6.15 13.20 13.11
C TYR A 163 -7.61 12.96 13.51
N ARG A 164 -7.86 12.29 14.65
CA ARG A 164 -9.21 11.99 15.18
C ARG A 164 -10.12 11.29 14.15
N ILE A 165 -9.55 10.47 13.27
CA ILE A 165 -10.28 9.75 12.22
C ILE A 165 -11.19 8.71 12.88
N ARG A 166 -12.46 8.77 12.49
CA ARG A 166 -13.54 7.83 12.83
C ARG A 166 -14.45 7.63 11.62
N LYS A 167 -15.10 6.48 11.55
CA LYS A 167 -16.13 6.17 10.56
C LYS A 167 -17.45 6.03 11.28
N THR A 168 -18.51 6.53 10.65
CA THR A 168 -19.86 6.21 11.09
C THR A 168 -20.08 4.72 10.85
N ALA A 169 -20.66 4.03 11.84
CA ALA A 169 -21.11 2.66 11.64
C ALA A 169 -22.08 2.64 10.44
N ALA A 170 -21.90 1.65 9.57
CA ALA A 170 -22.83 1.38 8.47
C ALA A 170 -24.17 0.90 9.02
#